data_AF-A0A9D0ZRK4-F1
#
_entry.id   AF-A0A9D0ZRK4-F1
#
_cell.length_a   1.000
_cell.length_b   1.000
_cell.length_c   1.000
_cell.angle_alpha   90.00
_cell.angle_beta   90.00
_cell.angle_gamma   90.00
#
_symmetry.space_group_name_H-M   'P 1'
#
loop_
_entity.id
_entity.type
_entity.pdbx_description
1 polymer ?
#
loop_
_entity_poly.entity_id
_entity_poly.type
_entity_poly.pdbx_seq_one_letter_code
_entity_poly.pdbx_strand_id
1 'polypeptide(L)' 'MFRINQLKQKLIIENIQGENNAKNVHYEVGKKVRKVIVDIGGMMREDMPTPKNSLKELEKERKQLESKINKKLEIRN' A
#
# COMPACT_ATOMS: atom_id res chain seq x y z
N MET A 1 1.69 -4.03 1.64
CA MET A 1 3.02 -4.60 1.88
C MET A 1 3.35 -4.85 3.35
N PHE A 2 2.92 -4.02 4.30
CA PHE A 2 3.30 -4.18 5.73
C PHE A 2 2.95 -5.55 6.35
N ARG A 3 1.70 -6.01 6.26
CA ARG A 3 1.25 -7.30 6.85
C ARG A 3 1.99 -8.52 6.30
N ILE A 4 2.28 -8.53 4.99
CA ILE A 4 2.97 -9.64 4.30
C ILE A 4 4.44 -9.73 4.75
N ASN A 5 5.12 -8.59 4.88
CA ASN A 5 6.51 -8.59 5.31
C ASN A 5 6.64 -9.06 6.77
N GLN A 6 5.74 -8.60 7.65
CA GLN A 6 5.71 -9.03 9.05
C GLN A 6 5.40 -10.53 9.18
N LEU A 7 4.48 -11.05 8.37
CA LEU A 7 4.23 -12.50 8.28
C LEU A 7 5.49 -13.25 7.87
N LYS A 8 6.13 -12.84 6.77
CA LYS A 8 7.33 -13.51 6.24
C LYS A 8 8.43 -13.59 7.30
N GLN A 9 8.70 -12.50 8.01
CA GLN A 9 9.69 -12.48 9.09
C GLN A 9 9.32 -13.48 10.20
N LYS A 10 8.04 -13.49 10.61
CA LYS A 10 7.56 -14.39 11.65
C LYS A 10 7.65 -15.86 11.26
N LEU A 11 7.30 -16.21 10.01
CA LEU A 11 7.42 -17.58 9.51
C LEU A 11 8.88 -18.08 9.52
N ILE A 12 9.84 -17.22 9.19
CA ILE A 12 11.27 -17.56 9.17
C ILE A 12 11.79 -17.75 10.60
N ILE A 13 11.51 -16.79 11.50
CA ILE A 13 12.03 -16.80 12.88
C ILE A 13 11.47 -17.98 13.68
N GLU A 14 10.17 -18.26 13.54
CA GLU A 14 9.49 -19.32 14.28
C GLU A 14 9.53 -20.68 13.53
N ASN A 15 10.26 -20.75 12.41
CA ASN A 15 10.36 -21.91 11.51
C ASN A 15 8.98 -22.56 11.22
N ILE A 16 7.99 -21.72 10.93
CA ILE A 16 6.62 -22.17 10.73
C ILE A 16 6.46 -22.67 9.31
N GLN A 17 6.16 -23.96 9.20
CA GLN A 17 5.97 -24.65 7.93
C GLN A 17 4.51 -25.08 7.74
N GLY A 18 4.10 -25.24 6.48
CA GLY A 18 2.77 -25.71 6.11
C GLY A 18 1.73 -24.61 5.92
N GLU A 19 0.84 -24.82 4.96
CA GLU A 19 -0.14 -23.83 4.53
C GLU A 19 -1.11 -23.41 5.65
N ASN A 20 -1.62 -24.36 6.42
CA ASN A 20 -2.56 -24.09 7.52
C ASN A 20 -1.92 -23.21 8.60
N ASN A 21 -0.66 -23.49 8.95
CA ASN A 21 0.04 -22.69 9.94
C ASN A 21 0.34 -21.29 9.41
N ALA A 22 0.75 -21.16 8.15
CA ALA A 22 0.96 -19.87 7.53
C ALA A 22 -0.33 -19.02 7.46
N LYS A 23 -1.48 -19.65 7.16
CA LYS A 23 -2.80 -19.01 7.20
C LYS A 23 -3.14 -18.49 8.60
N ASN A 24 -2.94 -19.32 9.63
CA ASN A 24 -3.20 -18.93 11.03
C ASN A 24 -2.33 -17.75 11.46
N VAL A 25 -1.02 -17.81 11.17
CA VAL A 25 -0.09 -16.71 11.50
C VAL A 25 -0.45 -15.44 10.74
N HIS A 26 -0.85 -15.56 9.46
CA HIS A 26 -1.28 -14.41 8.68
C HIS A 26 -2.50 -13.71 9.29
N TYR A 27 -3.48 -14.50 9.73
CA TYR A 27 -4.68 -13.99 10.41
C TYR A 27 -4.32 -13.24 11.71
N GLU A 28 -3.47 -13.84 12.54
CA GLU A 28 -3.02 -13.25 13.81
C GLU A 28 -2.25 -11.94 13.62
N VAL A 29 -1.31 -11.91 12.67
CA VAL A 29 -0.60 -10.68 12.29
C VAL A 29 -1.58 -9.63 11.79
N GLY A 30 -2.53 -10.01 10.95
CA GLY A 30 -3.58 -9.11 10.45
C GLY A 30 -4.43 -8.51 11.57
N LYS A 31 -4.83 -9.33 12.55
CA LYS A 31 -5.62 -8.90 13.72
C LYS A 31 -4.87 -7.86 14.56
N LYS A 32 -3.58 -8.10 14.85
CA LYS A 32 -2.73 -7.16 15.59
C LYS A 32 -2.58 -5.84 14.84
N VAL A 33 -2.32 -5.89 13.53
CA VAL A 33 -2.17 -4.68 12.71
C VAL A 33 -3.47 -3.87 12.70
N ARG A 34 -4.64 -4.50 12.55
CA ARG A 34 -5.93 -3.78 12.63
C ARG A 34 -6.13 -3.12 13.99
N LYS A 35 -5.85 -3.84 15.09
CA LYS A 35 -5.95 -3.30 16.45
C LYS A 35 -5.09 -2.04 16.60
N VAL A 36 -3.82 -2.09 16.19
CA VAL A 36 -2.93 -0.92 16.27
C VAL A 36 -3.45 0.24 15.44
N ILE A 37 -3.97 0.01 14.23
CA ILE A 37 -4.51 1.10 13.40
C ILE A 37 -5.72 1.75 14.09
N VAL A 38 -6.61 0.98 14.73
CA VAL A 38 -7.73 1.54 15.52
C VAL A 38 -7.21 2.33 16.72
N ASP A 39 -6.28 1.75 17.47
CA ASP A 39 -5.75 2.33 18.72
C ASP A 39 -5.08 3.70 18.47
N ILE A 40 -4.44 3.90 17.31
CA ILE A 40 -3.85 5.20 16.93
C ILE A 40 -4.84 6.17 16.26
N GLY A 41 -6.13 5.80 16.19
CA GLY A 41 -7.17 6.61 15.52
C GLY A 41 -7.09 6.60 13.99
N GLY A 42 -6.41 5.62 13.39
CA GLY A 42 -6.29 5.46 11.95
C GLY A 42 -7.49 4.78 11.30
N MET A 43 -7.71 5.04 10.01
CA MET A 43 -8.72 4.37 9.20
C MET A 43 -8.23 2.98 8.74
N MET A 44 -9.10 1.96 8.79
CA MET A 44 -8.77 0.64 8.28
C MET A 44 -8.53 0.68 6.77
N ARG A 45 -7.66 -0.20 6.27
CA ARG A 45 -7.37 -0.28 4.83
C ARG A 45 -8.59 -0.77 4.05
N GLU A 46 -9.40 -1.61 4.67
CA GLU A 46 -10.64 -2.14 4.15
C GLU A 46 -11.73 -1.06 4.01
N ASP A 47 -11.68 -0.02 4.84
CA ASP A 47 -12.60 1.11 4.82
C ASP A 47 -12.07 2.29 3.96
N MET A 48 -10.84 2.20 3.45
CA MET A 48 -10.29 3.24 2.59
C MET A 48 -11.07 3.30 1.27
N PRO A 49 -11.49 4.49 0.82
CA PRO A 49 -12.13 4.63 -0.47
C PRO A 49 -11.16 4.16 -1.57
N THR A 50 -11.70 3.43 -2.54
CA THR A 50 -10.91 3.08 -3.72
C THR A 50 -10.57 4.37 -4.47
N PRO A 51 -9.29 4.62 -4.80
CA PRO A 51 -8.90 5.80 -5.57
C PRO A 51 -9.69 5.89 -6.88
N LYS A 52 -10.13 7.09 -7.25
CA LYS A 52 -10.88 7.32 -8.49
C LYS A 52 -10.04 7.06 -9.73
N ASN A 53 -8.76 7.42 -9.66
CA ASN A 53 -7.81 7.31 -10.77
C ASN A 53 -6.77 6.24 -10.46
N SER A 54 -6.37 5.50 -11.48
CA SER A 54 -5.27 4.55 -11.42
C SER A 54 -3.91 5.25 -11.42
N LEU A 55 -2.87 4.55 -10.96
CA LEU A 55 -1.50 5.07 -11.00
C LEU A 55 -1.06 5.47 -12.43
N LYS A 56 -1.46 4.67 -13.42
CA LYS A 56 -1.12 4.90 -14.84
C LYS A 56 -1.77 6.17 -15.39
N GLU A 57 -3.00 6.46 -14.97
CA GLU A 57 -3.70 7.70 -15.37
C GLU A 57 -3.01 8.91 -14.74
N LEU A 58 -2.67 8.85 -13.46
CA LEU A 58 -1.94 9.92 -12.78
C LEU A 58 -0.56 10.17 -13.41
N GLU A 59 0.17 9.12 -13.78
CA GLU A 59 1.45 9.25 -14.50
C GLU A 59 1.29 9.92 -15.87
N LYS A 60 0.21 9.58 -16.60
CA LYS A 60 -0.10 10.19 -17.89
C LYS A 60 -0.47 11.66 -17.73
N GLU A 61 -1.33 11.99 -16.78
CA GLU A 61 -1.71 13.37 -16.44
C GLU A 61 -0.48 14.20 -16.08
N ARG A 62 0.43 13.65 -15.26
CA ARG A 62 1.68 14.31 -14.88
C ARG A 62 2.55 14.63 -16.09
N LYS A 63 2.78 13.66 -16.99
CA LYS A 63 3.56 13.88 -18.23
C LYS A 63 2.92 14.93 -19.14
N GLN A 64 1.60 14.95 -19.24
CA GLN A 64 0.88 15.96 -20.01
C GLN A 64 1.04 17.36 -19.40
N LEU A 65 0.96 17.48 -18.07
CA LEU A 65 1.24 18.73 -17.35
C LEU A 65 2.67 19.22 -17.58
N GLU A 66 3.67 18.34 -17.43
CA GLU A 66 5.08 18.65 -17.68
C GLU A 66 5.30 19.16 -19.11
N SER A 67 4.75 18.49 -20.13
CA SER A 67 4.88 18.94 -21.53
C SER A 67 4.20 20.29 -21.81
N LYS A 68 3.06 20.56 -21.18
CA LYS A 68 2.37 21.86 -21.31
C LYS A 68 3.16 22.99 -20.65
N ILE A 69 3.79 22.73 -19.51
CA ILE A 69 4.65 23.70 -18.81
C ILE A 69 5.86 24.04 -19.68
N ASN A 70 6.55 23.04 -20.23
CA ASN A 70 7.72 23.26 -21.09
C ASN A 70 7.38 24.09 -22.32
N LYS A 71 6.29 23.77 -23.02
CA LYS A 71 5.81 24.58 -24.16
C LYS A 71 5.51 26.04 -23.78
N LYS A 72 4.95 26.26 -22.59
CA LYS A 72 4.64 27.62 -22.10
C LYS A 72 5.90 28.41 -21.72
N LEU A 73 6.95 27.74 -21.26
CA LEU A 73 8.25 28.34 -20.97
C LEU A 73 8.98 28.70 -22.26
N GLU A 74 8.93 27.83 -23.28
CA GLU A 74 9.50 28.08 -24.61
C GLU A 74 8.88 29.30 -25.30
N ILE A 75 7.57 29.55 -25.11
CA ILE A 75 6.87 30.71 -25.68
C ILE A 75 7.20 32.03 -24.95
N ARG A 76 7.75 31.98 -23.74
CA ARG A 76 8.09 33.17 -22.94
C ARG A 76 9.53 33.66 -23.10
N ASN A 77 10.39 32.85 -23.72
CA ASN A 77 11.77 33.21 -24.06
C ASN A 77 11.82 33.72 -25.50
#